data_AF-A0A934DAM4-F1
#
_entry.id   AF-A0A934DAM4-F1
#
_cell.length_a   1.000
_cell.length_b   1.000
_cell.length_c   1.000
_cell.angle_alpha   90.00
_cell.angle_beta   90.00
_cell.angle_gamma   90.00
#
_symmetry.space_group_name_H-M   'P 1'
#
loop_
_entity.id
_entity.type
_entity.pdbx_description
1 polymer ?
#
loop_
_entity_poly.entity_id
_entity_poly.type
_entity_poly.pdbx_seq_one_letter_code
_entity_poly.pdbx_strand_id
1 'polypeptide(L)' 'MNILWPIIGLGILYVRGSIRIIKQYERGVVFLLGKFEGVQQPGLRFIFVPFQTMTRVS' A
#
# COMPACT_ATOMS: atom_id res chain seq x y z
N MET A 1 -26.47 12.94 -14.85
CA MET A 1 -25.25 12.13 -14.61
C MET A 1 -24.51 12.76 -13.45
N ASN A 2 -24.68 12.21 -12.25
CA ASN A 2 -24.30 12.88 -11.01
C ASN A 2 -22.83 12.56 -10.68
N ILE A 3 -22.06 13.59 -10.30
CA ILE A 3 -20.64 13.52 -9.91
C ILE A 3 -20.37 12.55 -8.73
N LEU A 4 -21.41 12.14 -7.99
CA LEU A 4 -21.29 11.21 -6.86
C LEU A 4 -20.84 9.79 -7.28
N TRP A 5 -21.29 9.30 -8.44
CA TRP A 5 -20.95 7.96 -8.92
C TRP A 5 -19.46 7.76 -9.24
N PRO A 6 -18.79 8.65 -9.98
CA PRO A 6 -17.35 8.53 -10.23
C PRO A 6 -16.51 8.68 -8.95
N ILE A 7 -16.92 9.53 -8.00
CA ILE A 7 -16.22 9.70 -6.71
C ILE A 7 -16.21 8.41 -5.90
N ILE A 8 -17.36 7.73 -5.81
CA ILE A 8 -17.49 6.44 -5.12
C ILE A 8 -16.63 5.37 -5.80
N GLY A 9 -16.66 5.31 -7.14
CA GLY A 9 -15.83 4.39 -7.92
C GLY A 9 -14.33 4.60 -7.68
N LEU A 10 -13.87 5.85 -7.63
CA LEU A 10 -12.46 6.19 -7.41
C LEU A 10 -11.98 5.78 -6.00
N GLY A 11 -12.80 6.01 -4.97
CA GLY A 11 -12.49 5.65 -3.59
C GLY A 11 -12.30 4.14 -3.41
N ILE A 12 -13.19 3.33 -3.98
CA ILE A 12 -13.11 1.86 -3.92
C ILE A 12 -11.85 1.34 -4.62
N LEU A 13 -11.49 1.92 -5.78
CA LEU A 13 -10.30 1.56 -6.52
C LEU A 13 -9.03 1.83 -5.69
N TYR A 14 -8.99 2.97 -5.00
CA TYR A 14 -7.86 3.40 -4.17
C TYR A 14 -7.66 2.50 -2.94
N VAL A 15 -8.74 2.17 -2.22
CA VAL A 15 -8.67 1.28 -1.05
C VAL A 15 -8.17 -0.11 -1.46
N ARG A 16 -8.60 -0.62 -2.61
CA ARG A 16 -8.14 -1.93 -3.12
C ARG A 16 -6.65 -1.94 -3.47
N GLY A 17 -6.10 -0.81 -3.94
CA GLY A 17 -4.66 -0.68 -4.21
C GLY A 17 -3.78 -0.59 -2.96
N SER A 18 -4.36 -0.15 -1.83
CA SER A 18 -3.63 0.06 -0.57
C SER A 18 -3.44 -1.22 0.26
N ILE A 19 -4.21 -2.27 -0.03
CA ILE A 19 -4.10 -3.56 0.65
C ILE A 19 -2.96 -4.34 0.02
N ARG A 20 -1.85 -4.51 0.76
CA ARG A 20 -0.70 -5.31 0.32
C ARG A 20 -0.45 -6.41 1.34
N ILE A 21 -0.35 -7.64 0.84
CA ILE A 21 -0.08 -8.82 1.68
C ILE A 21 1.41 -9.15 1.55
N ILE A 22 2.07 -9.29 2.71
CA ILE A 22 3.49 -9.65 2.82
C ILE A 22 3.55 -11.07 3.36
N LYS A 23 4.22 -11.96 2.64
CA LYS A 23 4.35 -13.36 3.07
C LYS A 23 5.38 -13.48 4.19
N GLN A 24 5.26 -14.49 5.05
CA GLN A 24 6.12 -14.66 6.23
C GLN A 24 7.62 -14.84 5.93
N TYR A 25 7.96 -15.27 4.72
CA TYR A 25 9.33 -15.40 4.25
C TYR A 25 9.86 -14.16 3.53
N GLU A 26 8.99 -13.19 3.19
CA GLU A 26 9.40 -11.94 2.55
C GLU A 26 9.62 -10.87 3.62
N ARG A 27 10.79 -10.22 3.61
CA ARG A 27 10.99 -9.01 4.41
C ARG A 27 10.56 -7.81 3.60
N GLY A 28 9.56 -7.12 4.13
CA GLY A 28 9.05 -5.90 3.52
C GLY A 28 9.84 -4.69 3.95
N VAL A 29 10.49 -3.99 3.03
CA VAL A 29 11.12 -2.69 3.32
C VAL A 29 10.18 -1.59 2.87
N VAL A 30 9.85 -0.65 3.77
CA VAL A 30 9.07 0.53 3.42
C VAL A 30 9.95 1.75 3.29
N PHE A 31 9.74 2.45 2.18
CA PHE A 31 10.32 3.73 1.87
C PHE A 31 9.22 4.77 1.88
N LEU A 32 9.38 5.80 2.69
CA LEU A 32 8.52 6.98 2.69
C LEU A 32 9.25 8.08 1.91
N LEU A 33 8.74 8.44 0.73
CA LEU A 33 9.30 9.50 -0.13
C LEU A 33 10.83 9.40 -0.33
N GLY A 34 11.35 8.18 -0.53
CA GLY A 34 12.78 7.92 -0.73
C GLY A 34 13.60 7.74 0.55
N LYS A 35 13.00 7.89 1.73
CA LYS A 35 13.66 7.60 3.02
C LYS A 35 13.26 6.22 3.53
N PHE A 36 14.26 5.42 3.90
CA PHE A 36 14.04 4.11 4.54
C PHE A 36 13.45 4.31 5.94
N GLU A 37 12.23 3.84 6.17
CA GLU A 37 11.59 3.90 7.49
C GLU A 37 11.89 2.66 8.33
N GLY A 38 12.04 1.50 7.71
CA GLY A 38 12.34 0.26 8.42
C GLY A 38 11.85 -1.00 7.72
N VAL A 39 12.19 -2.12 8.35
CA VAL A 39 11.72 -3.44 7.94
C VAL A 39 10.36 -3.70 8.59
N GLN A 40 9.35 -3.87 7.76
CA GLN A 40 8.03 -4.30 8.16
C GLN A 40 8.00 -5.81 8.37
N GLN A 41 7.48 -6.21 9.52
CA GLN A 41 7.17 -7.60 9.82
C GLN A 41 6.06 -8.12 8.88
N PRO A 42 6.11 -9.42 8.53
CA PRO A 42 5.16 -10.04 7.64
C PRO A 42 3.75 -10.06 8.23
N GLY A 43 2.75 -9.96 7.34
CA GLY A 43 1.34 -9.85 7.72
C GLY A 43 0.53 -9.02 6.72
N LEU A 44 -0.73 -8.78 7.07
CA LEU A 44 -1.59 -7.87 6.32
C LEU A 44 -1.16 -6.44 6.63
N ARG A 45 -0.66 -5.70 5.64
CA ARG A 45 -0.29 -4.31 5.83
C ARG A 45 -0.99 -3.38 4.86
N PHE A 46 -1.49 -2.29 5.41
CA PHE A 46 -2.00 -1.17 4.65
C PHE A 46 -0.82 -0.26 4.32
N ILE A 47 -0.55 -0.10 3.03
CA ILE A 47 0.46 0.83 2.53
C ILE A 47 -0.27 1.94 1.82
N PHE A 48 -0.08 3.16 2.30
CA PHE A 48 -0.63 4.35 1.66
C PHE A 48 0.23 4.73 0.45
N VAL A 49 -0.14 4.19 -0.71
CA VAL A 49 0.31 4.72 -2.00
C VAL A 49 -0.31 6.11 -2.15
N PRO A 50 0.40 7.19 -2.56
CA PRO A 50 1.72 7.22 -3.20
C PRO A 50 2.90 7.54 -2.27
N PHE A 51 2.64 7.87 -1.00
CA PHE A 51 3.69 8.33 -0.09
C PHE A 51 4.63 7.22 0.36
N GLN A 52 4.10 6.00 0.46
CA GLN A 52 4.83 4.82 0.91
C GLN A 52 4.99 3.84 -0.24
N THR A 53 6.24 3.52 -0.55
CA THR A 53 6.63 2.47 -1.49
C THR A 53 7.17 1.29 -0.69
N MET A 54 6.66 0.11 -0.97
CA MET A 54 7.07 -1.11 -0.30
C MET A 54 7.83 -2.01 -1.29
N THR A 55 9.08 -2.33 -0.96
CA THR A 55 9.92 -3.27 -1.71
C THR A 55 10.00 -4.58 -0.93
N ARG A 56 9.78 -5.69 -1.61
CA ARG A 56 9.92 -7.03 -1.02
C ARG A 56 11.35 -7.51 -1.27
N VAL A 57 12.01 -7.97 -0.23
CA VAL A 57 13.31 -8.63 -0.33
C VAL A 57 13.08 -10.08 0.10
N SER A 58 13.34 -11.01 -0.83
CA SER A 58 13.30 -12.46 -0.61
C SER A 58 14.65 -12.96 -0.11
#